data_AF-A0A9W8V9Z5-F1
#
_entry.id   AF-A0A9W8V9Z5-F1
#
_cell.length_a   1.000
_cell.length_b   1.000
_cell.length_c   1.000
_cell.angle_alpha   90.00
_cell.angle_beta   90.00
_cell.angle_gamma   90.00
#
_symmetry.space_group_name_H-M   'P 1'
#
loop_
_entity.id
_entity.type
_entity.pdbx_description
1 polymer ?
#
loop_
_entity_poly.entity_id
_entity_poly.type
_entity_poly.pdbx_seq_one_letter_code
_entity_poly.pdbx_strand_id
1 'polypeptide(L)'
;MSVRIDPPTPRASLLGLPWELREQIYQNYFKVDGGYVYDGDSDQLVEANGQPVDISLRYTCHSIEDETKHFPFSLNAITFSTIYRPDWRKQAGYLGYILAYEKALQRDIIFRLRRSVTPDMYTQLALKFPRHEQHIREDINFKLSNDERYPNEVYSEFQNTLRYRENLYWEPGAIVRGGWNEETVSCRRAIAHMIRLIAEKHPTAFAEALDEVLPGWSESYEPHEFFDPSFDPWAIPSLSEITAVLEKLQIPEHCHNFTGWYQRSERFLDYKGPTYRYRRRYCFSAAAVAIRFLGQLSQDERLYIRKLVIDEDEPASA
;
A
#
# COMPACT_ATOMS: atom_id res chain seq x y z
N MET A 1 4.25 -16.33 -82.18
CA MET A 1 5.07 -16.11 -80.96
C MET A 1 4.11 -15.83 -79.82
N SER A 2 3.92 -16.79 -78.91
CA SER A 2 3.08 -16.62 -77.72
C SER A 2 3.96 -16.01 -76.62
N VAL A 3 3.60 -14.80 -76.19
CA VAL A 3 4.26 -14.12 -75.07
C VAL A 3 3.89 -14.87 -73.81
N ARG A 4 4.86 -15.57 -73.21
CA ARG A 4 4.74 -16.08 -71.84
C ARG A 4 4.69 -14.86 -70.93
N ILE A 5 3.52 -14.59 -70.37
CA ILE A 5 3.35 -13.67 -69.25
C ILE A 5 3.80 -14.46 -68.03
N ASP A 6 4.95 -14.12 -67.47
CA ASP A 6 5.37 -14.68 -66.19
C ASP A 6 4.28 -14.41 -65.15
N PRO A 7 3.92 -15.40 -64.30
CA PRO A 7 2.94 -15.17 -63.26
C PRO A 7 3.43 -14.03 -62.37
N PRO A 8 2.55 -13.13 -61.90
CA PRO A 8 2.95 -12.05 -61.02
C PRO A 8 3.65 -12.66 -59.81
N THR A 9 4.92 -12.31 -59.61
CA THR A 9 5.68 -12.65 -58.41
C THR A 9 4.80 -12.35 -57.20
N PRO A 10 4.51 -13.34 -56.32
CA PRO A 10 3.69 -13.09 -55.15
C PRO A 10 4.33 -11.93 -54.39
N ARG A 11 3.57 -10.87 -54.11
CA ARG A 11 4.05 -9.78 -53.26
C ARG A 11 4.55 -10.41 -51.96
N ALA A 12 5.82 -10.20 -51.65
CA ALA A 12 6.40 -10.68 -50.40
C ALA A 12 5.50 -10.20 -49.24
N SER A 13 4.84 -11.15 -48.58
CA SER A 13 4.05 -10.91 -47.38
C SER A 13 4.97 -11.08 -46.18
N LEU A 14 4.73 -10.32 -45.11
CA LEU A 14 5.46 -10.49 -43.85
C LEU A 14 5.43 -11.94 -43.38
N LEU A 15 4.27 -12.62 -43.49
CA LEU A 15 4.08 -14.04 -43.15
C LEU A 15 4.76 -15.02 -44.12
N GLY A 16 5.22 -14.55 -45.28
CA GLY A 16 5.99 -15.35 -46.24
C GLY A 16 7.50 -15.37 -45.95
N LEU A 17 7.97 -14.57 -44.98
CA LEU A 17 9.37 -14.57 -44.56
C LEU A 17 9.65 -15.75 -43.62
N PRO A 18 10.91 -16.28 -43.61
CA PRO A 18 11.38 -17.18 -42.58
C PRO A 18 11.11 -16.64 -41.17
N TRP A 19 10.79 -17.54 -40.24
CA TRP A 19 10.47 -17.22 -38.86
C TRP A 19 11.49 -16.26 -38.23
N GLU A 20 12.79 -16.51 -38.43
CA GLU A 20 13.87 -15.74 -37.80
C GLU A 20 13.85 -14.28 -38.26
N LEU A 21 13.54 -14.02 -39.53
CA LEU A 21 13.42 -12.65 -40.03
C LEU A 21 12.17 -11.96 -39.48
N ARG A 22 11.06 -12.70 -39.34
CA ARG A 22 9.83 -12.15 -38.73
C ARG A 22 10.05 -11.82 -37.27
N GLU A 23 10.68 -12.71 -36.51
CA GLU A 23 11.07 -12.48 -35.12
C GLU A 23 11.95 -11.22 -34.98
N GLN A 24 12.97 -11.05 -35.83
CA GLN A 24 13.80 -9.84 -35.81
C GLN A 24 12.99 -8.58 -36.12
N ILE A 25 12.05 -8.63 -37.08
CA ILE A 25 11.15 -7.52 -37.38
C ILE A 25 10.26 -7.20 -36.17
N TYR A 26 9.66 -8.22 -35.54
CA TYR A 26 8.83 -8.05 -34.35
C TYR A 26 9.63 -7.47 -33.18
N GLN A 27 10.85 -7.95 -32.95
CA GLN A 27 11.71 -7.41 -31.90
C GLN A 27 12.03 -5.92 -32.13
N ASN A 28 12.33 -5.52 -33.37
CA ASN A 28 12.57 -4.12 -33.69
C ASN A 28 11.30 -3.27 -33.62
N TYR A 29 10.13 -3.83 -33.90
CA TYR A 29 8.85 -3.13 -33.84
C TYR A 29 8.37 -2.90 -32.40
N PHE A 30 8.40 -3.94 -31.55
CA PHE A 30 7.84 -3.87 -30.20
C PHE A 30 8.80 -3.34 -29.15
N LYS A 31 10.12 -3.32 -29.41
CA LYS A 31 11.10 -2.80 -28.46
C LYS A 31 11.12 -1.27 -28.51
N VAL A 32 10.83 -0.65 -27.38
CA VAL A 32 10.81 0.80 -27.19
C VAL A 32 12.01 1.22 -26.35
N ASP A 33 12.67 2.31 -26.75
CA ASP A 33 13.77 2.87 -25.97
C ASP A 33 13.24 3.45 -24.63
N GLY A 34 13.91 3.12 -23.53
CA GLY A 34 13.42 3.40 -22.17
C GLY A 34 12.27 2.49 -21.69
N GLY A 35 11.64 1.71 -22.57
CA GLY A 35 10.55 0.79 -22.24
C GLY A 35 9.20 1.48 -22.03
N TYR A 36 8.36 0.87 -21.19
CA TYR A 36 7.04 1.37 -20.85
C TYR A 36 7.02 2.03 -19.47
N VAL A 37 6.17 3.03 -19.33
CA VAL A 37 5.89 3.73 -18.08
C VAL A 37 4.41 3.63 -17.80
N TYR A 38 4.04 3.37 -16.56
CA TYR A 38 2.65 3.46 -16.13
C TYR A 38 2.27 4.92 -15.96
N ASP A 39 1.35 5.39 -16.79
CA ASP A 39 0.77 6.72 -16.65
C ASP A 39 -0.38 6.68 -15.64
N GLY A 40 -0.14 7.32 -14.50
CA GLY A 40 -1.13 7.40 -13.44
C GLY A 40 -2.38 8.18 -13.82
N ASP A 41 -2.27 9.16 -14.72
CA ASP A 41 -3.42 9.99 -15.09
C ASP A 41 -4.40 9.22 -15.98
N SER A 42 -3.90 8.52 -17.01
CA SER A 42 -4.73 7.69 -17.91
C SER A 42 -5.03 6.28 -17.39
N ASP A 43 -4.35 5.80 -16.34
CA ASP A 43 -4.42 4.41 -15.85
C ASP A 43 -3.98 3.40 -16.94
N GLN A 44 -3.02 3.78 -17.79
CA GLN A 44 -2.53 3.00 -18.93
C GLN A 44 -1.01 2.97 -19.01
N LEU A 45 -0.48 2.02 -19.79
CA LEU A 45 0.92 2.03 -20.18
C LEU A 45 1.14 2.98 -21.36
N VAL A 46 2.17 3.79 -21.24
CA VAL A 46 2.71 4.65 -22.30
C VAL A 46 4.17 4.29 -22.54
N GLU A 47 4.71 4.71 -23.68
CA GLU A 47 6.14 4.68 -23.93
C GLU A 47 6.86 5.69 -23.03
N ALA A 48 8.17 5.51 -22.81
CA ALA A 48 8.97 6.42 -22.00
C ALA A 48 8.99 7.89 -22.49
N ASN A 49 8.63 8.14 -23.75
CA ASN A 49 8.47 9.46 -24.35
C ASN A 49 7.06 10.06 -24.15
N GLY A 50 6.16 9.36 -23.45
CA GLY A 50 4.77 9.74 -23.19
C GLY A 50 3.78 9.43 -24.32
N GLN A 51 4.21 8.78 -25.40
CA GLN A 51 3.31 8.36 -26.48
C GLN A 51 2.55 7.07 -26.11
N PRO A 52 1.35 6.84 -26.69
CA PRO A 52 0.65 5.57 -26.53
C PRO A 52 1.49 4.40 -27.05
N VAL A 53 1.42 3.25 -26.38
CA VAL A 53 2.12 2.04 -26.83
C VAL A 53 1.54 1.58 -28.17
N ASP A 54 2.39 1.48 -29.21
CA ASP A 54 1.96 0.98 -30.52
C ASP A 54 1.94 -0.56 -30.56
N ILE A 55 0.73 -1.11 -30.58
CA ILE A 55 0.46 -2.54 -30.79
C ILE A 55 -0.33 -2.81 -32.07
N SER A 56 -0.41 -1.83 -32.98
CA SER A 56 -1.25 -1.90 -34.19
C SER A 56 -0.93 -3.12 -35.06
N LEU A 57 0.33 -3.55 -35.12
CA LEU A 57 0.74 -4.75 -35.86
C LEU A 57 0.00 -6.02 -35.40
N ARG A 58 -0.33 -6.14 -34.10
CA ARG A 58 -1.06 -7.31 -33.55
C ARG A 58 -2.50 -7.38 -34.07
N TYR A 59 -3.10 -6.26 -34.39
CA TYR A 59 -4.49 -6.21 -34.88
C TYR A 59 -4.62 -6.51 -36.38
N THR A 60 -3.51 -6.77 -37.07
CA THR A 60 -3.54 -7.04 -38.51
C THR A 60 -4.04 -8.44 -38.85
N CYS A 61 -3.61 -9.48 -38.11
CA CYS A 61 -4.15 -10.84 -38.21
C CYS A 61 -3.77 -11.71 -37.00
N HIS A 62 -4.55 -12.79 -36.77
CA HIS A 62 -4.33 -13.72 -35.65
C HIS A 62 -2.94 -14.37 -35.64
N SER A 63 -2.36 -14.69 -36.81
CA SER A 63 -1.01 -15.28 -36.85
C SER A 63 0.04 -14.35 -36.26
N ILE A 64 -0.05 -13.05 -36.53
CA ILE A 64 0.87 -12.06 -35.96
C ILE A 64 0.57 -11.87 -34.48
N GLU A 65 -0.70 -11.77 -34.11
CA GLU A 65 -1.12 -11.69 -32.70
C GLU A 65 -0.54 -12.85 -31.85
N ASP A 66 -0.68 -14.09 -32.33
CA ASP A 66 -0.23 -15.29 -31.64
C ASP A 66 1.30 -15.36 -31.50
N GLU A 67 2.02 -15.05 -32.58
CA GLU A 67 3.48 -15.03 -32.57
C GLU A 67 4.06 -13.93 -31.68
N THR A 68 3.32 -12.83 -31.49
CA THR A 68 3.84 -11.63 -30.85
C THR A 68 3.24 -11.31 -29.48
N LYS A 69 2.29 -12.11 -28.99
CA LYS A 69 1.59 -11.91 -27.70
C LYS A 69 2.50 -11.60 -26.51
N HIS A 70 3.73 -12.10 -26.52
CA HIS A 70 4.68 -11.97 -25.44
C HIS A 70 5.68 -10.81 -25.65
N PHE A 71 5.86 -10.29 -26.87
CA PHE A 71 6.90 -9.31 -27.17
C PHE A 71 6.75 -7.99 -26.39
N PRO A 72 5.56 -7.36 -26.28
CA PRO A 72 5.42 -6.09 -25.58
C PRO A 72 6.00 -6.14 -24.16
N PHE A 73 5.66 -7.15 -23.37
CA PHE A 73 6.11 -7.28 -21.97
C PHE A 73 7.47 -7.96 -21.80
N SER A 74 7.88 -8.81 -22.74
CA SER A 74 9.16 -9.53 -22.63
C SER A 74 10.36 -8.72 -23.08
N LEU A 75 10.16 -7.76 -23.99
CA LEU A 75 11.23 -6.92 -24.53
C LEU A 75 11.39 -5.60 -23.76
N ASN A 76 10.34 -5.13 -23.10
CA ASN A 76 10.32 -3.81 -22.47
C ASN A 76 10.21 -3.92 -20.95
N ALA A 77 10.99 -3.10 -20.24
CA ALA A 77 10.77 -2.89 -18.82
C ALA A 77 9.48 -2.08 -18.63
N ILE A 78 8.76 -2.35 -17.54
CA ILE A 78 7.64 -1.51 -17.12
C ILE A 78 8.04 -0.75 -15.87
N THR A 79 7.99 0.57 -15.92
CA THR A 79 8.34 1.46 -14.82
C THR A 79 7.09 2.01 -14.15
N PHE A 80 7.04 1.91 -12.84
CA PHE A 80 6.02 2.50 -11.98
C PHE A 80 6.68 3.56 -11.11
N SER A 81 6.05 4.72 -11.00
CA SER A 81 6.47 5.82 -10.14
C SER A 81 5.39 6.13 -9.10
N THR A 82 5.74 6.90 -8.07
CA THR A 82 4.78 7.32 -7.04
C THR A 82 3.68 8.18 -7.70
N ILE A 83 2.41 7.83 -7.48
CA ILE A 83 1.28 8.51 -8.13
C ILE A 83 0.68 9.56 -7.21
N TYR A 84 0.75 10.82 -7.66
CA TYR A 84 -0.11 11.89 -7.19
C TYR A 84 -1.23 12.15 -8.21
N ARG A 85 -2.48 11.89 -7.83
CA ARG A 85 -3.64 12.39 -8.56
C ARG A 85 -4.55 13.23 -7.66
N PRO A 86 -5.08 14.37 -8.15
CA PRO A 86 -5.99 15.21 -7.36
C PRO A 86 -7.25 14.49 -6.86
N ASP A 87 -7.79 13.57 -7.65
CA ASP A 87 -8.98 12.78 -7.36
C ASP A 87 -8.69 11.59 -6.42
N TRP A 88 -7.45 11.12 -6.34
CA TRP A 88 -7.01 10.05 -5.43
C TRP A 88 -6.35 10.57 -4.14
N ARG A 89 -5.99 11.86 -4.09
CA ARG A 89 -5.32 12.45 -2.93
C ARG A 89 -6.07 12.19 -1.62
N LYS A 90 -7.40 12.26 -1.64
CA LYS A 90 -8.21 11.97 -0.45
C LYS A 90 -8.01 10.51 -0.03
N GLN A 91 -8.11 9.58 -0.97
CA GLN A 91 -7.96 8.14 -0.74
C GLN A 91 -6.60 7.81 -0.12
N ALA A 92 -5.52 8.33 -0.70
CA ALA A 92 -4.17 8.11 -0.18
C ALA A 92 -4.01 8.65 1.25
N GLY A 93 -4.55 9.84 1.54
CA GLY A 93 -4.52 10.41 2.88
C GLY A 93 -5.34 9.60 3.90
N TYR A 94 -6.56 9.19 3.52
CA TYR A 94 -7.42 8.38 4.35
C TYR A 94 -6.83 7.00 4.62
N LEU A 95 -6.27 6.33 3.62
CA LEU A 95 -5.67 5.02 3.80
C LEU A 95 -4.52 5.09 4.79
N GLY A 96 -3.56 5.99 4.60
CA GLY A 96 -2.45 6.17 5.54
C GLY A 96 -2.92 6.47 6.97
N TYR A 97 -4.01 7.24 7.12
CA TYR A 97 -4.60 7.52 8.41
C TYR A 97 -5.34 6.34 9.04
N ILE A 98 -6.15 5.59 8.28
CA ILE A 98 -6.87 4.41 8.76
C ILE A 98 -5.88 3.37 9.24
N LEU A 99 -4.87 3.05 8.43
CA LEU A 99 -3.84 2.07 8.78
C LEU A 99 -3.09 2.44 10.07
N ALA A 100 -2.87 3.73 10.27
CA ALA A 100 -2.27 4.26 11.47
C ALA A 100 -3.19 4.22 12.69
N TYR A 101 -4.46 4.56 12.48
CA TYR A 101 -5.50 4.57 13.50
C TYR A 101 -5.75 3.15 14.02
N GLU A 102 -5.94 2.17 13.13
CA GLU A 102 -6.07 0.76 13.48
C GLU A 102 -4.85 0.25 14.25
N LYS A 103 -3.63 0.61 13.82
CA LYS A 103 -2.42 0.27 14.56
C LYS A 103 -2.42 0.86 15.97
N ALA A 104 -2.84 2.13 16.11
CA ALA A 104 -2.93 2.79 17.41
C ALA A 104 -3.98 2.14 18.31
N LEU A 105 -5.16 1.80 17.77
CA LEU A 105 -6.22 1.06 18.46
C LEU A 105 -5.71 -0.29 18.97
N GLN A 106 -5.11 -1.09 18.09
CA GLN A 106 -4.58 -2.41 18.41
C GLN A 106 -3.53 -2.34 19.52
N ARG A 107 -2.66 -1.32 19.50
CA ARG A 107 -1.69 -1.08 20.58
C ARG A 107 -2.37 -0.71 21.89
N ASP A 108 -3.36 0.19 21.87
CA ASP A 108 -4.08 0.60 23.08
C ASP A 108 -4.76 -0.60 23.74
N ILE A 109 -5.32 -1.52 22.95
CA ILE A 109 -5.90 -2.77 23.47
C ILE A 109 -4.85 -3.64 24.14
N ILE A 110 -3.67 -3.87 23.53
CA ILE A 110 -2.60 -4.64 24.18
C ILE A 110 -2.18 -3.96 25.48
N PHE A 111 -2.06 -2.63 25.48
CA PHE A 111 -1.67 -1.91 26.68
C PHE A 111 -2.73 -1.99 27.76
N ARG A 112 -4.03 -1.84 27.48
CA ARG A 112 -5.10 -2.07 28.47
C ARG A 112 -5.03 -3.47 29.08
N LEU A 113 -4.74 -4.46 28.24
CA LEU A 113 -4.66 -5.86 28.63
C LEU A 113 -3.25 -6.31 29.04
N ARG A 114 -2.30 -5.38 29.25
CA ARG A 114 -0.89 -5.67 29.52
C ARG A 114 -0.66 -6.62 30.71
N ARG A 115 -1.52 -6.56 31.72
CA ARG A 115 -1.46 -7.42 32.92
C ARG A 115 -1.99 -8.84 32.69
N SER A 116 -2.73 -9.05 31.61
CA SER A 116 -3.25 -10.36 31.18
C SER A 116 -2.27 -11.10 30.26
N VAL A 117 -1.17 -10.46 29.87
CA VAL A 117 -0.16 -11.07 29.01
C VAL A 117 0.69 -12.08 29.79
N THR A 118 0.71 -13.33 29.33
CA THR A 118 1.41 -14.44 30.00
C THR A 118 2.74 -14.80 29.33
N PRO A 119 3.72 -15.39 30.04
CA PRO A 119 4.98 -15.88 29.45
C PRO A 119 4.81 -16.86 28.28
N ASP A 120 3.75 -17.67 28.33
CA ASP A 120 3.39 -18.60 27.25
C ASP A 120 2.98 -17.85 25.96
N MET A 121 2.25 -16.73 26.07
CA MET A 121 1.90 -15.93 24.89
C MET A 121 3.13 -15.37 24.18
N TYR A 122 4.12 -14.88 24.95
CA TYR A 122 5.39 -14.46 24.37
C TYR A 122 6.12 -15.62 23.68
N THR A 123 6.09 -16.82 24.27
CA THR A 123 6.68 -18.01 23.64
C THR A 123 6.01 -18.32 22.31
N GLN A 124 4.68 -18.31 22.26
CA GLN A 124 3.92 -18.52 21.04
C GLN A 124 4.18 -17.43 19.99
N LEU A 125 4.30 -16.18 20.42
CA LEU A 125 4.66 -15.07 19.55
C LEU A 125 6.08 -15.22 18.97
N ALA A 126 7.06 -15.62 19.79
CA ALA A 126 8.45 -15.85 19.37
C ALA A 126 8.58 -16.94 18.30
N LEU A 127 7.74 -17.98 18.35
CA LEU A 127 7.73 -19.05 17.36
C LEU A 127 7.43 -18.54 15.94
N LYS A 128 6.57 -17.52 15.80
CA LYS A 128 6.17 -16.97 14.50
C LYS A 128 6.89 -15.67 14.16
N PHE A 129 7.19 -14.84 15.15
CA PHE A 129 7.69 -13.47 14.99
C PHE A 129 8.83 -13.16 15.98
N PRO A 130 9.96 -13.87 15.92
CA PRO A 130 11.01 -13.80 16.95
C PRO A 130 11.59 -12.39 17.16
N ARG A 131 11.75 -11.61 16.09
CA ARG A 131 12.24 -10.22 16.20
C ARG A 131 11.22 -9.27 16.83
N HIS A 132 9.94 -9.46 16.56
CA HIS A 132 8.89 -8.59 17.07
C HIS A 132 8.49 -8.95 18.50
N GLU A 133 8.66 -10.20 18.90
CA GLU A 133 8.40 -10.63 20.27
C GLU A 133 9.22 -9.83 21.28
N GLN A 134 10.53 -9.69 21.07
CA GLN A 134 11.40 -8.95 21.97
C GLN A 134 10.92 -7.51 22.14
N HIS A 135 10.68 -6.82 21.03
CA HIS A 135 10.14 -5.46 21.07
C HIS A 135 8.79 -5.43 21.80
N ILE A 136 7.90 -6.39 21.51
CA ILE A 136 6.59 -6.55 22.15
C ILE A 136 6.70 -6.64 23.67
N ARG A 137 7.60 -7.46 24.14
CA ARG A 137 7.89 -7.61 25.56
C ARG A 137 8.45 -6.33 26.17
N GLU A 138 9.38 -5.65 25.50
CA GLU A 138 10.02 -4.42 26.00
C GLU A 138 9.01 -3.29 26.24
N ASP A 139 8.12 -3.00 25.28
CA ASP A 139 7.11 -1.94 25.45
C ASP A 139 6.11 -2.29 26.56
N ILE A 140 5.65 -3.55 26.62
CA ILE A 140 4.71 -3.98 27.66
C ILE A 140 5.35 -3.82 29.04
N ASN A 141 6.60 -4.26 29.21
CA ASN A 141 7.34 -4.11 30.47
C ASN A 141 7.57 -2.65 30.83
N PHE A 142 7.85 -1.79 29.84
CA PHE A 142 7.96 -0.35 30.05
C PHE A 142 6.66 0.24 30.58
N LYS A 143 5.50 -0.13 30.03
CA LYS A 143 4.19 0.32 30.54
C LYS A 143 3.87 -0.22 31.92
N LEU A 144 4.15 -1.49 32.18
CA LEU A 144 4.00 -2.08 33.52
C LEU A 144 4.85 -1.33 34.55
N SER A 145 6.08 -0.97 34.21
CA SER A 145 6.96 -0.17 35.09
C SER A 145 6.41 1.25 35.34
N ASN A 146 5.77 1.86 34.32
CA ASN A 146 5.14 3.17 34.48
C ASN A 146 3.91 3.11 35.38
N ASP A 147 3.10 2.05 35.33
CA ASP A 147 1.97 1.87 36.24
C ASP A 147 2.41 1.87 37.71
N GLU A 148 3.53 1.21 38.01
CA GLU A 148 4.08 1.15 39.36
C GLU A 148 4.58 2.52 39.82
N ARG A 149 5.13 3.31 38.91
CA ARG A 149 5.68 4.63 39.18
C ARG A 149 4.59 5.71 39.27
N TYR A 150 3.51 5.57 38.51
CA TYR A 150 2.43 6.56 38.36
C TYR A 150 1.04 5.91 38.47
N PRO A 151 0.66 5.37 39.64
CA PRO A 151 -0.56 4.54 39.78
C PRO A 151 -1.88 5.29 39.57
N ASN A 152 -1.87 6.63 39.61
CA ASN A 152 -3.06 7.47 39.43
C ASN A 152 -3.16 8.08 38.01
N GLU A 153 -2.19 7.80 37.13
CA GLU A 153 -2.21 8.32 35.77
C GLU A 153 -3.05 7.40 34.88
N VAL A 154 -4.21 7.88 34.43
CA VAL A 154 -5.04 7.17 33.45
C VAL A 154 -4.35 7.30 32.10
N TYR A 155 -3.48 6.35 31.81
CA TYR A 155 -2.72 6.34 30.58
C TYR A 155 -3.60 5.88 29.41
N SER A 156 -3.88 6.77 28.45
CA SER A 156 -4.47 6.43 27.15
C SER A 156 -3.38 6.56 26.07
N GLU A 157 -2.86 5.42 25.59
CA GLU A 157 -1.92 5.41 24.46
C GLU A 157 -2.63 5.95 23.22
N PHE A 158 -3.89 5.59 23.04
CA PHE A 158 -4.72 5.96 21.91
C PHE A 158 -4.86 7.48 21.78
N GLN A 159 -5.32 8.18 22.83
CA GLN A 159 -5.47 9.63 22.77
C GLN A 159 -4.12 10.34 22.61
N ASN A 160 -3.05 9.84 23.22
CA ASN A 160 -1.71 10.40 23.06
C ASN A 160 -1.16 10.17 21.65
N THR A 161 -1.38 8.99 21.05
CA THR A 161 -0.91 8.63 19.70
C THR A 161 -1.66 9.41 18.63
N LEU A 162 -2.99 9.56 18.77
CA LEU A 162 -3.79 10.40 17.88
C LEU A 162 -3.42 11.87 18.02
N ARG A 163 -3.31 12.37 19.25
CA ARG A 163 -2.87 13.76 19.50
C ARG A 163 -1.44 14.00 18.98
N TYR A 164 -0.53 13.03 19.08
CA TYR A 164 0.79 13.13 18.47
C TYR A 164 0.72 13.11 16.93
N ARG A 165 -0.13 12.29 16.31
CA ARG A 165 -0.30 12.27 14.84
C ARG A 165 -1.07 13.48 14.28
N GLU A 166 -1.96 14.07 15.05
CA GLU A 166 -2.64 15.33 14.73
C GLU A 166 -1.68 16.53 14.85
N ASN A 167 -0.75 16.50 15.80
CA ASN A 167 0.15 17.64 16.11
C ASN A 167 1.58 17.52 15.51
N LEU A 168 2.07 16.33 15.18
CA LEU A 168 3.31 16.12 14.46
C LEU A 168 3.04 15.62 13.05
N TYR A 169 3.66 16.35 12.12
CA TYR A 169 3.95 15.98 10.75
C TYR A 169 3.94 14.47 10.53
N TRP A 170 3.04 14.02 9.65
CA TRP A 170 3.44 12.95 8.74
C TRP A 170 4.64 13.52 7.98
N GLU A 171 5.85 13.29 8.50
CA GLU A 171 7.04 13.25 7.67
C GLU A 171 7.06 11.83 7.08
N PRO A 172 6.56 11.63 5.86
CA PRO A 172 6.82 10.40 5.14
C PRO A 172 8.33 10.29 4.98
N GLY A 173 8.96 9.48 5.82
CA GLY A 173 10.43 9.46 6.00
C GLY A 173 10.89 9.34 7.46
N ALA A 174 10.03 9.61 8.45
CA ALA A 174 10.29 9.23 9.83
C ALA A 174 10.06 7.72 10.03
N ILE A 175 10.80 6.91 9.27
CA ILE A 175 11.10 5.52 9.62
C ILE A 175 11.91 5.61 10.91
N VAL A 176 11.21 5.64 12.05
CA VAL A 176 11.84 5.42 13.34
C VAL A 176 12.41 4.00 13.27
N ARG A 177 13.73 3.91 13.11
CA ARG A 177 14.45 2.64 13.07
C ARG A 177 14.28 1.93 14.41
N GLY A 178 13.52 0.85 14.41
CA GLY A 178 13.43 -0.13 15.50
C GLY A 178 12.21 0.02 16.41
N GLY A 179 11.70 -1.12 16.90
CA GLY A 179 10.59 -1.21 17.86
C GLY A 179 9.18 -1.26 17.24
N TRP A 180 8.15 -1.14 18.08
CA TRP A 180 6.72 -1.17 17.70
C TRP A 180 6.28 -0.05 16.75
N ASN A 181 7.13 0.95 16.53
CA ASN A 181 6.89 2.03 15.59
C ASN A 181 7.27 1.65 14.15
N GLU A 182 7.85 0.46 13.94
CA GLU A 182 8.10 -0.10 12.62
C GLU A 182 6.77 -0.25 11.84
N GLU A 183 6.70 0.34 10.64
CA GLU A 183 5.49 0.31 9.79
C GLU A 183 5.43 -0.91 8.87
N THR A 184 6.13 -1.99 9.21
CA THR A 184 6.14 -3.22 8.39
C THR A 184 4.87 -4.05 8.59
N VAL A 185 4.48 -4.76 7.53
CA VAL A 185 3.39 -5.76 7.55
C VAL A 185 3.64 -6.83 8.61
N SER A 186 4.91 -7.22 8.80
CA SER A 186 5.31 -8.20 9.81
C SER A 186 5.02 -7.71 11.24
N CYS A 187 5.31 -6.43 11.54
CA CYS A 187 4.97 -5.84 12.84
C CYS A 187 3.46 -5.83 13.08
N ARG A 188 2.65 -5.42 12.09
CA ARG A 188 1.18 -5.45 12.20
C ARG A 188 0.63 -6.86 12.44
N ARG A 189 1.15 -7.85 11.71
CA ARG A 189 0.78 -9.26 11.88
C ARG A 189 1.17 -9.79 13.26
N ALA A 190 2.32 -9.39 13.80
CA ALA A 190 2.75 -9.75 15.14
C ALA A 190 1.83 -9.15 16.22
N ILE A 191 1.44 -7.87 16.09
CA ILE A 191 0.48 -7.19 16.97
C ILE A 191 -0.87 -7.91 16.93
N ALA A 192 -1.43 -8.11 15.73
CA ALA A 192 -2.71 -8.82 15.57
C ALA A 192 -2.66 -10.25 16.15
N HIS A 193 -1.54 -10.96 15.97
CA HIS A 193 -1.36 -12.28 16.56
C HIS A 193 -1.33 -12.24 18.09
N MET A 194 -0.63 -11.26 18.68
CA MET A 194 -0.60 -11.07 20.13
C MET A 194 -1.99 -10.80 20.69
N ILE A 195 -2.77 -9.94 20.03
CA ILE A 195 -4.13 -9.62 20.45
C ILE A 195 -5.02 -10.87 20.38
N ARG A 196 -4.91 -11.68 19.32
CA ARG A 196 -5.63 -12.96 19.22
C ARG A 196 -5.33 -13.89 20.40
N LEU A 197 -4.04 -14.03 20.77
CA LEU A 197 -3.65 -14.84 21.94
C LEU A 197 -4.26 -14.31 23.25
N ILE A 198 -4.35 -12.99 23.40
CA ILE A 198 -5.01 -12.36 24.55
C ILE A 198 -6.52 -12.64 24.53
N ALA A 199 -7.18 -12.43 23.39
CA ALA A 199 -8.62 -12.65 23.24
C ALA A 199 -9.01 -14.12 23.48
N GLU A 200 -8.19 -15.07 23.04
CA GLU A 200 -8.41 -16.51 23.27
C GLU A 200 -8.34 -16.88 24.76
N LYS A 201 -7.38 -16.32 25.52
CA LYS A 201 -7.25 -16.64 26.96
C LYS A 201 -8.13 -15.79 27.87
N HIS A 202 -8.47 -14.57 27.45
CA HIS A 202 -9.16 -13.57 28.25
C HIS A 202 -10.30 -12.89 27.46
N PRO A 203 -11.30 -13.65 26.98
CA PRO A 203 -12.32 -13.13 26.07
C PRO A 203 -13.19 -12.02 26.68
N THR A 204 -13.58 -12.15 27.95
CA THR A 204 -14.39 -11.13 28.64
C THR A 204 -13.62 -9.82 28.82
N ALA A 205 -12.38 -9.90 29.33
CA ALA A 205 -11.54 -8.71 29.49
C ALA A 205 -11.22 -8.05 28.14
N PHE A 206 -11.06 -8.84 27.08
CA PHE A 206 -10.87 -8.33 25.73
C PHE A 206 -12.11 -7.57 25.23
N ALA A 207 -13.32 -8.12 25.38
CA ALA A 207 -14.55 -7.44 24.99
C ALA A 207 -14.75 -6.12 25.77
N GLU A 208 -14.53 -6.14 27.08
CA GLU A 208 -14.58 -4.93 27.92
C GLU A 208 -13.57 -3.87 27.45
N ALA A 209 -12.32 -4.25 27.20
CA ALA A 209 -11.30 -3.33 26.70
C ALA A 209 -11.63 -2.80 25.30
N LEU A 210 -12.27 -3.60 24.45
CA LEU A 210 -12.69 -3.20 23.12
C LEU A 210 -13.82 -2.19 23.17
N ASP A 211 -14.86 -2.42 23.98
CA ASP A 211 -15.97 -1.49 24.17
C ASP A 211 -15.55 -0.19 24.89
N GLU A 212 -14.48 -0.20 25.68
CA GLU A 212 -13.89 1.04 26.23
C GLU A 212 -13.27 1.92 25.14
N VAL A 213 -12.70 1.33 24.09
CA VAL A 213 -12.00 2.07 23.02
C VAL A 213 -12.93 2.38 21.85
N LEU A 214 -13.80 1.43 21.51
CA LEU A 214 -14.81 1.51 20.45
C LEU A 214 -16.17 1.14 21.05
N PRO A 215 -16.87 2.09 21.68
CA PRO A 215 -18.15 1.83 22.34
C PRO A 215 -19.17 1.19 21.40
N GLY A 216 -19.82 0.12 21.87
CA GLY A 216 -20.84 -0.61 21.13
C GLY A 216 -20.29 -1.53 20.03
N TRP A 217 -18.97 -1.77 19.99
CA TRP A 217 -18.38 -2.68 19.02
C TRP A 217 -18.90 -4.10 19.22
N SER A 218 -18.88 -4.61 20.46
CA SER A 218 -19.32 -5.98 20.75
C SER A 218 -20.80 -6.23 20.47
N GLU A 219 -21.61 -5.17 20.35
CA GLU A 219 -23.03 -5.25 19.98
C GLU A 219 -23.24 -5.33 18.46
N SER A 220 -22.31 -4.77 17.68
CA SER A 220 -22.46 -4.55 16.24
C SER A 220 -21.57 -5.47 15.39
N TYR A 221 -20.48 -5.98 15.95
CA TYR A 221 -19.44 -6.71 15.23
C TYR A 221 -18.88 -7.87 16.05
N GLU A 222 -18.39 -8.89 15.35
CA GLU A 222 -17.70 -9.98 16.00
C GLU A 222 -16.27 -9.55 16.45
N PRO A 223 -15.76 -10.05 17.59
CA PRO A 223 -14.41 -9.74 18.08
C PRO A 223 -13.30 -9.95 17.06
N HIS A 224 -13.45 -10.95 16.17
CA HIS A 224 -12.42 -11.28 15.20
C HIS A 224 -12.27 -10.25 14.08
N GLU A 225 -13.32 -9.46 13.82
CA GLU A 225 -13.29 -8.39 12.83
C GLU A 225 -12.35 -7.23 13.23
N PHE A 226 -11.91 -7.17 14.48
CA PHE A 226 -10.92 -6.19 14.96
C PHE A 226 -9.47 -6.59 14.64
N PHE A 227 -9.21 -7.90 14.47
CA PHE A 227 -7.85 -8.40 14.31
C PHE A 227 -7.30 -8.17 12.91
N ASP A 228 -8.17 -8.21 11.91
CA ASP A 228 -7.79 -8.09 10.52
C ASP A 228 -7.80 -6.62 10.09
N PRO A 229 -6.71 -6.14 9.45
CA PRO A 229 -6.66 -4.77 8.98
C PRO A 229 -7.74 -4.55 7.92
N SER A 230 -8.39 -3.39 7.94
CA SER A 230 -9.43 -3.07 6.96
C SER A 230 -8.88 -3.00 5.52
N PHE A 231 -7.61 -2.64 5.38
CA PHE A 231 -6.91 -2.58 4.11
C PHE A 231 -5.49 -3.15 4.19
N ASP A 232 -5.05 -3.76 3.10
CA ASP A 232 -3.62 -3.96 2.88
C ASP A 232 -2.89 -2.62 2.76
N PRO A 233 -1.62 -2.51 3.17
CA PRO A 233 -0.87 -1.25 3.07
C PRO A 233 -0.76 -0.73 1.64
N TRP A 234 -0.70 -1.62 0.66
CA TRP A 234 -0.60 -1.31 -0.77
C TRP A 234 -1.95 -1.23 -1.48
N ALA A 235 -3.06 -1.24 -0.75
CA ALA A 235 -4.39 -1.13 -1.37
C ALA A 235 -4.59 0.25 -2.01
N ILE A 236 -5.40 0.31 -3.06
CA ILE A 236 -5.88 1.58 -3.63
C ILE A 236 -7.42 1.55 -3.57
N PRO A 237 -8.00 1.79 -2.38
CA PRO A 237 -9.44 1.65 -2.17
C PRO A 237 -10.23 2.80 -2.80
N SER A 238 -11.49 2.52 -3.10
CA SER A 238 -12.48 3.52 -3.46
C SER A 238 -12.84 4.41 -2.27
N LEU A 239 -13.41 5.60 -2.54
CA LEU A 239 -13.91 6.47 -1.48
C LEU A 239 -15.06 5.83 -0.68
N SER A 240 -15.90 5.02 -1.30
CA SER A 240 -16.99 4.32 -0.61
C SER A 240 -16.47 3.29 0.38
N GLU A 241 -15.44 2.52 0.02
CA GLU A 241 -14.81 1.56 0.94
C GLU A 241 -14.15 2.29 2.12
N ILE A 242 -13.46 3.40 1.85
CA ILE A 242 -12.90 4.26 2.90
C ILE A 242 -14.00 4.75 3.84
N THR A 243 -15.08 5.33 3.33
CA THR A 243 -16.16 5.86 4.16
C THR A 243 -16.77 4.78 5.05
N ALA A 244 -17.02 3.59 4.51
CA ALA A 244 -17.55 2.47 5.30
C ALA A 244 -16.60 2.08 6.45
N VAL A 245 -15.28 2.09 6.22
CA VAL A 245 -14.29 1.80 7.25
C VAL A 245 -14.19 2.93 8.28
N LEU A 246 -14.27 4.20 7.86
CA LEU A 246 -14.29 5.34 8.78
C LEU A 246 -15.49 5.26 9.73
N GLU A 247 -16.66 4.92 9.20
CA GLU A 247 -17.89 4.71 9.98
C GLU A 247 -17.75 3.54 10.94
N LYS A 248 -17.27 2.38 10.45
CA LYS A 248 -17.02 1.18 11.27
C LYS A 248 -16.06 1.46 12.43
N LEU A 249 -14.98 2.18 12.17
CA LEU A 249 -13.97 2.54 13.17
C LEU A 249 -14.34 3.76 14.02
N GLN A 250 -15.54 4.32 13.82
CA GLN A 250 -16.07 5.50 14.51
C GLN A 250 -15.10 6.70 14.48
N ILE A 251 -14.37 6.86 13.36
CA ILE A 251 -13.37 7.90 13.20
C ILE A 251 -14.08 9.25 13.00
N PRO A 252 -13.86 10.25 13.87
CA PRO A 252 -14.54 11.54 13.73
C PRO A 252 -14.15 12.30 12.45
N GLU A 253 -15.11 12.99 11.84
CA GLU A 253 -14.92 13.78 10.61
C GLU A 253 -13.80 14.84 10.71
N HIS A 254 -13.62 15.42 11.90
CA HIS A 254 -12.66 16.50 12.11
C HIS A 254 -11.20 16.05 12.18
N CYS A 255 -10.94 14.75 12.42
CA CYS A 255 -9.59 14.21 12.59
C CYS A 255 -8.80 14.06 11.27
N HIS A 256 -9.43 14.34 10.11
CA HIS A 256 -8.92 13.88 8.83
C HIS A 256 -9.00 14.92 7.69
N ASN A 257 -8.73 16.19 7.98
CA ASN A 257 -8.76 17.27 6.97
C ASN A 257 -7.63 17.20 5.91
N PHE A 258 -7.60 16.14 5.08
CA PHE A 258 -6.60 15.89 4.03
C PHE A 258 -6.69 16.85 2.85
N THR A 259 -7.78 17.61 2.76
CA THR A 259 -7.97 18.66 1.75
C THR A 259 -7.64 20.05 2.27
N GLY A 260 -7.44 20.21 3.58
CA GLY A 260 -7.25 21.48 4.23
C GLY A 260 -5.92 22.16 3.89
N TRP A 261 -5.93 23.48 4.03
CA TRP A 261 -4.70 24.26 4.09
C TRP A 261 -4.20 24.29 5.53
N TYR A 262 -2.98 23.83 5.74
CA TYR A 262 -2.28 23.90 7.01
C TYR A 262 -1.55 25.23 7.09
N GLN A 263 -1.41 25.77 8.29
CA GLN A 263 -0.61 26.97 8.57
C GLN A 263 0.56 26.57 9.46
N ARG A 264 1.78 26.86 9.03
CA ARG A 264 2.96 26.75 9.88
C ARG A 264 3.11 28.08 10.63
N SER A 265 2.93 28.10 11.94
CA SER A 265 3.08 29.28 12.80
C SER A 265 3.91 28.96 14.06
N GLU A 266 4.27 29.96 14.85
CA GLU A 266 5.16 29.93 16.05
C GLU A 266 4.75 28.93 17.17
N ARG A 267 3.69 28.14 17.03
CA ARG A 267 3.28 27.12 18.02
C ARG A 267 4.19 25.87 18.06
N PHE A 268 5.18 25.78 17.18
CA PHE A 268 6.20 24.74 17.22
C PHE A 268 7.42 25.28 17.97
N LEU A 269 7.82 24.60 19.05
CA LEU A 269 8.79 25.06 20.05
C LEU A 269 10.14 25.58 19.48
N ASP A 270 10.46 25.29 18.21
CA ASP A 270 11.73 25.65 17.57
C ASP A 270 11.62 26.37 16.20
N TYR A 271 10.43 26.77 15.72
CA TYR A 271 10.29 27.41 14.40
C TYR A 271 10.36 28.93 14.46
N LYS A 272 11.47 29.52 13.98
CA LYS A 272 11.68 30.98 13.85
C LYS A 272 11.44 31.54 12.44
N GLY A 273 10.86 30.74 11.53
CA GLY A 273 10.65 31.12 10.14
C GLY A 273 9.33 31.88 9.90
N PRO A 274 9.13 32.42 8.68
CA PRO A 274 7.89 33.09 8.33
C PRO A 274 6.71 32.13 8.40
N THR A 275 5.54 32.65 8.78
CA THR A 275 4.31 31.86 8.73
C THR A 275 3.93 31.65 7.26
N TYR A 276 3.73 30.40 6.85
CA TYR A 276 3.24 30.07 5.51
C TYR A 276 2.13 29.03 5.54
N ARG A 277 1.28 29.06 4.51
CA ARG A 277 0.22 28.06 4.31
C ARG A 277 0.72 27.00 3.34
N TYR A 278 0.45 25.75 3.64
CA TYR A 278 0.82 24.62 2.79
C TYR A 278 -0.31 23.61 2.72
N ARG A 279 -0.27 22.77 1.69
CA ARG A 279 -1.17 21.63 1.54
C ARG A 279 -0.33 20.38 1.39
N ARG A 280 -0.66 19.32 2.13
CA ARG A 280 0.05 18.05 2.01
C ARG A 280 -0.30 17.39 0.67
N ARG A 281 0.72 16.88 -0.02
CA ARG A 281 0.55 15.94 -1.13
C ARG A 281 0.47 14.54 -0.54
N TYR A 282 -0.60 13.83 -0.84
CA TYR A 282 -0.77 12.43 -0.48
C TYR A 282 -0.73 11.63 -1.77
N CYS A 283 0.22 10.72 -1.85
CA CYS A 283 0.52 9.94 -3.04
C CYS A 283 0.46 8.44 -2.69
N PHE A 284 0.12 7.62 -3.68
CA PHE A 284 0.24 6.17 -3.59
C PHE A 284 1.63 5.73 -4.04
N SER A 285 2.22 4.79 -3.31
CA SER A 285 3.53 4.22 -3.62
C SER A 285 3.54 3.57 -5.01
N ALA A 286 4.70 3.63 -5.67
CA ALA A 286 4.92 2.94 -6.94
C ALA A 286 4.64 1.44 -6.81
N ALA A 287 4.99 0.85 -5.65
CA ALA A 287 4.68 -0.54 -5.32
C ALA A 287 3.17 -0.85 -5.30
N ALA A 288 2.36 0.01 -4.68
CA ALA A 288 0.91 -0.17 -4.63
C ALA A 288 0.28 -0.16 -6.03
N VAL A 289 0.74 0.78 -6.86
CA VAL A 289 0.29 0.92 -8.25
C VAL A 289 0.68 -0.31 -9.07
N ALA A 290 1.93 -0.78 -8.93
CA ALA A 290 2.39 -1.98 -9.61
C ALA A 290 1.59 -3.22 -9.20
N ILE A 291 1.30 -3.39 -7.90
CA ILE A 291 0.48 -4.52 -7.40
C ILE A 291 -0.93 -4.45 -7.99
N ARG A 292 -1.56 -3.27 -8.01
CA ARG A 292 -2.88 -3.08 -8.63
C ARG A 292 -2.86 -3.43 -10.11
N PHE A 293 -1.90 -2.89 -10.87
CA PHE A 293 -1.77 -3.16 -12.30
C PHE A 293 -1.58 -4.65 -12.59
N LEU A 294 -0.67 -5.32 -11.87
CA LEU A 294 -0.46 -6.76 -12.02
C LEU A 294 -1.74 -7.55 -11.69
N GLY A 295 -2.53 -7.09 -10.72
CA GLY A 295 -3.83 -7.68 -10.38
C GLY A 295 -4.86 -7.63 -11.53
N GLN A 296 -4.76 -6.64 -12.42
CA GLN A 296 -5.64 -6.49 -13.59
C GLN A 296 -5.26 -7.39 -14.77
N LEU A 297 -4.02 -7.87 -14.81
CA LEU A 297 -3.54 -8.77 -15.87
C LEU A 297 -3.93 -10.23 -15.62
N SER A 298 -4.13 -10.99 -16.70
CA SER A 298 -4.25 -12.45 -16.63
C SER A 298 -2.94 -13.10 -16.16
N GLN A 299 -3.02 -14.34 -15.68
CA GLN A 299 -1.84 -15.07 -15.22
C GLN A 299 -0.78 -15.23 -16.32
N ASP A 300 -1.20 -15.49 -17.57
CA ASP A 300 -0.29 -15.66 -18.70
C ASP A 300 0.42 -14.36 -19.07
N GLU A 301 -0.30 -13.23 -19.07
CA GLU A 301 0.28 -11.90 -19.34
C GLU A 301 1.36 -11.54 -18.32
N ARG A 302 1.13 -11.82 -17.03
CA ARG A 302 2.12 -11.59 -15.97
C ARG A 302 3.41 -12.36 -16.21
N LEU A 303 3.34 -13.57 -16.77
CA LEU A 303 4.51 -14.40 -17.04
C LEU A 303 5.35 -13.89 -18.22
N TYR A 304 4.79 -13.03 -19.08
CA TYR A 304 5.54 -12.37 -20.14
C TYR A 304 6.35 -11.18 -19.63
N ILE A 305 6.00 -10.59 -18.48
CA ILE A 305 6.74 -9.48 -17.89
C ILE A 305 8.10 -10.00 -17.40
N ARG A 306 9.18 -9.47 -17.99
CA ARG A 306 10.55 -9.86 -17.63
C ARG A 306 11.24 -8.87 -16.69
N LYS A 307 10.80 -7.62 -16.66
CA LYS A 307 11.44 -6.57 -15.87
C LYS A 307 10.42 -5.53 -15.41
N LEU A 308 10.35 -5.38 -14.09
CA LEU A 308 9.62 -4.32 -13.41
C LEU A 308 10.62 -3.35 -12.78
N VAL A 309 10.35 -2.06 -12.89
CA VAL A 309 11.08 -1.00 -12.20
C VAL A 309 10.09 -0.29 -11.29
N ILE A 310 10.39 -0.26 -10.00
CA ILE A 310 9.59 0.43 -8.98
C ILE A 310 10.42 1.63 -8.53
N ASP A 311 9.95 2.82 -8.82
CA ASP A 311 10.63 4.07 -8.53
C ASP A 311 9.82 4.90 -7.53
N GLU A 312 10.21 4.88 -6.25
CA GLU A 312 9.57 5.70 -5.22
C GLU A 312 10.18 7.11 -5.24
N ASP A 313 9.81 7.89 -6.24
CA ASP A 313 10.36 9.21 -6.56
C ASP A 313 9.81 10.34 -5.67
N GLU A 314 8.63 10.13 -5.07
CA GLU A 314 8.09 10.98 -4.00
C GLU A 314 7.81 10.16 -2.72
N PRO A 315 7.86 10.77 -1.53
CA PRO A 315 7.44 10.09 -0.31
C PRO A 315 5.95 9.71 -0.37
N ALA A 316 5.67 8.41 -0.43
CA ALA A 316 4.31 7.89 -0.45
C ALA A 316 3.62 7.98 0.93
N SER A 317 2.32 8.21 0.91
CA SER A 317 1.48 8.21 2.12
C SER A 317 0.78 6.88 2.37
N ALA A 318 0.67 6.06 1.33
CA ALA A 318 0.15 4.71 1.37
C ALA A 318 0.81 3.85 0.29
#